data_AF-A0A7J7G772-F1
#
_entry.id   AF-A0A7J7G772-F1
#
_cell.length_a   1.000
_cell.length_b   1.000
_cell.length_c   1.000
_cell.angle_alpha   90.00
_cell.angle_beta   90.00
_cell.angle_gamma   90.00
#
_symmetry.space_group_name_H-M   'P 1'
#
loop_
_entity.id
_entity.type
_entity.pdbx_description
1 polymer ?
#
loop_
_entity_poly.entity_id
_entity_poly.type
_entity_poly.pdbx_seq_one_letter_code
_entity_poly.pdbx_strand_id
1 'polypeptide(L)'
;MGKFPYVVSLLPFLSLTVIFLSATIAPPQPVAALPLSTDSRWIVDETGQRVKLACVNWAAHLDAVVAEGLSKQPIDSISKKIVSMGFNCVRLTWPLFLATNDSLANTTVRHSFRNLGLIESIAGFQANNPSIIDHSLISAFQKFEEGLERKMEKVKQIVTLEHK
;
A
#
# COMPACT_ATOMS: atom_id res chain seq x y z
N MET A 1 36.88 -2.83 -68.21
CA MET A 1 35.52 -3.32 -67.93
C MET A 1 35.60 -4.36 -66.83
N GLY A 2 34.80 -4.22 -65.78
CA GLY A 2 34.67 -5.20 -64.69
C GLY A 2 34.87 -4.63 -63.29
N LYS A 3 33.83 -4.00 -62.71
CA LYS A 3 33.74 -3.70 -61.28
C LYS A 3 33.02 -4.88 -60.60
N PHE A 4 33.66 -5.54 -59.64
CA PHE A 4 32.98 -6.46 -58.72
C PHE A 4 32.53 -5.68 -57.47
N PRO A 5 31.24 -5.75 -57.06
CA PRO A 5 30.79 -5.04 -55.88
C PRO A 5 31.06 -5.85 -54.60
N TYR A 6 31.56 -5.18 -53.58
CA TYR A 6 31.62 -5.68 -52.21
C TYR A 6 30.18 -5.80 -51.68
N VAL A 7 29.70 -7.03 -51.47
CA VAL A 7 28.48 -7.31 -50.71
C VAL A 7 28.85 -7.20 -49.23
N VAL A 8 28.56 -6.05 -48.63
CA VAL A 8 28.71 -5.86 -47.17
C VAL A 8 27.57 -6.60 -46.48
N SER A 9 27.90 -7.69 -45.81
CA SER A 9 26.96 -8.49 -45.02
C SER A 9 26.48 -7.69 -43.81
N LEU A 10 25.20 -7.29 -43.84
CA LEU A 10 24.50 -6.58 -42.74
C LEU A 10 24.12 -7.50 -41.55
N LEU A 11 24.50 -8.78 -41.60
CA LEU A 11 24.15 -9.78 -40.60
C LEU A 11 24.72 -9.57 -39.18
N PRO A 12 25.88 -8.92 -38.92
CA PRO A 12 26.39 -8.82 -37.56
C PRO A 12 25.77 -7.66 -36.77
N PHE A 13 25.17 -6.67 -37.45
CA PHE A 13 24.58 -5.50 -36.80
C PHE A 13 23.16 -5.76 -36.27
N LEU A 14 22.43 -6.71 -36.85
CA LEU A 14 21.07 -7.05 -36.40
C LEU A 14 21.07 -7.91 -35.12
N SER A 15 22.17 -8.60 -34.79
CA SER A 15 22.27 -9.45 -33.59
C SER A 15 22.56 -8.65 -32.32
N LEU A 16 23.18 -7.47 -32.42
CA LEU A 16 23.62 -6.71 -31.24
C LEU A 16 22.49 -5.87 -30.63
N THR A 17 21.45 -5.55 -31.40
CA THR A 17 20.29 -4.76 -30.94
C THR A 17 19.27 -5.59 -30.17
N VAL A 18 19.25 -6.91 -30.34
CA VAL A 18 18.28 -7.79 -29.65
C VAL A 18 18.67 -8.04 -28.17
N ILE A 19 19.96 -7.95 -27.83
CA ILE A 19 20.44 -8.25 -26.47
C ILE A 19 20.14 -7.10 -25.48
N PHE A 20 20.01 -5.86 -25.96
CA PHE A 20 19.79 -4.69 -25.12
C PHE A 20 18.31 -4.39 -24.79
N LEU A 21 17.35 -5.04 -25.45
CA LEU A 21 15.92 -4.82 -25.17
C LEU A 21 15.37 -5.67 -24.02
N SER A 22 16.14 -6.63 -23.52
CA SER A 22 15.75 -7.48 -22.38
C SER A 22 16.04 -6.84 -21.01
N ALA A 23 16.06 -5.50 -20.92
CA ALA A 23 16.22 -4.77 -19.67
C ALA A 23 15.03 -5.02 -18.74
N THR A 24 15.15 -6.09 -17.95
CA THR A 24 14.66 -6.29 -16.58
C THR A 24 13.25 -5.77 -16.28
N ILE A 25 12.23 -6.51 -16.74
CA ILE A 25 10.95 -6.52 -16.03
C ILE A 25 11.15 -7.43 -14.80
N ALA A 26 11.58 -6.84 -13.69
CA ALA A 26 11.56 -7.55 -12.41
C ALA A 26 10.08 -7.83 -12.07
N PRO A 27 9.70 -9.09 -11.76
CA PRO A 27 8.36 -9.36 -11.25
C PRO A 27 8.14 -8.54 -9.98
N PRO A 28 6.94 -7.99 -9.74
CA PRO A 28 6.62 -7.38 -8.46
C PRO A 28 6.92 -8.39 -7.36
N GLN A 29 7.87 -8.06 -6.49
CA GLN A 29 8.21 -8.92 -5.36
C GLN A 29 6.97 -9.00 -4.46
N PRO A 30 6.57 -10.19 -4.00
CA PRO A 30 5.52 -10.32 -3.01
C PRO A 30 5.87 -9.45 -1.80
N VAL A 31 4.98 -8.54 -1.43
CA VAL A 31 5.10 -7.76 -0.20
C VAL A 31 4.76 -8.70 0.96
N ALA A 32 5.73 -9.48 1.39
CA ALA A 32 5.64 -10.22 2.64
C ALA A 32 6.18 -9.31 3.74
N ALA A 33 5.37 -9.05 4.78
CA ALA A 33 5.90 -8.51 6.03
C ALA A 33 7.05 -9.42 6.47
N LEU A 34 8.23 -8.86 6.76
CA LEU A 34 9.33 -9.67 7.30
C LEU A 34 8.83 -10.28 8.60
N PRO A 35 8.96 -11.61 8.80
CA PRO A 35 8.54 -12.22 10.05
C PRO A 35 9.43 -11.69 11.17
N LEU A 36 8.92 -10.70 11.91
CA LEU A 36 9.59 -10.21 13.10
C LEU A 36 9.41 -11.20 14.24
N SER A 37 10.47 -11.39 15.01
CA SER A 37 10.44 -12.17 16.24
C SER A 37 11.09 -11.38 17.37
N THR A 38 11.05 -11.96 18.58
CA THR A 38 11.71 -11.38 19.75
C THR A 38 12.93 -12.22 20.12
N ASP A 39 14.07 -11.57 20.28
CA ASP A 39 15.25 -12.13 20.95
C ASP A 39 15.48 -11.36 22.25
N SER A 40 15.16 -12.01 23.37
CA SER A 40 15.13 -11.38 24.70
C SER A 40 14.29 -10.08 24.68
N ARG A 41 14.94 -8.91 24.84
CA ARG A 41 14.29 -7.59 24.83
C ARG A 41 14.23 -6.92 23.46
N TRP A 42 14.76 -7.55 22.42
CA TRP A 42 14.89 -6.96 21.09
C TRP A 42 13.88 -7.53 20.11
N ILE A 43 13.42 -6.68 19.20
CA ILE A 43 12.72 -7.12 18.00
C ILE A 43 13.80 -7.38 16.94
N VAL A 44 13.75 -8.55 16.30
CA VAL A 44 14.70 -8.97 15.27
C VAL A 44 13.97 -9.44 14.01
N ASP A 45 14.61 -9.29 12.85
CA ASP A 45 14.13 -9.84 11.56
C ASP A 45 14.51 -11.31 11.37
N GLU A 46 14.19 -11.90 10.21
CA GLU A 46 14.51 -13.30 9.92
C GLU A 46 16.01 -13.63 9.94
N THR A 47 16.88 -12.63 9.84
CA THR A 47 18.34 -12.80 9.90
C THR A 47 18.89 -12.69 11.32
N GLY A 48 18.03 -12.41 12.31
CA GLY A 48 18.42 -12.11 13.68
C GLY A 48 18.93 -10.68 13.87
N GLN A 49 18.84 -9.82 12.85
CA GLN A 49 19.26 -8.43 12.96
C GLN A 49 18.23 -7.62 13.75
N ARG A 50 18.69 -6.84 14.72
CA ARG A 50 17.82 -5.97 15.52
C ARG A 50 17.13 -4.91 14.65
N VAL A 51 15.81 -4.84 14.76
CA VAL A 51 14.96 -3.83 14.12
C VAL A 51 14.47 -2.84 15.18
N LYS A 52 14.55 -1.55 14.87
CA LYS A 52 13.91 -0.49 15.67
C LYS A 52 12.69 0.04 14.93
N LEU A 53 11.52 -0.13 15.54
CA LEU A 53 10.26 0.39 15.03
C LEU A 53 10.14 1.89 15.35
N ALA A 54 10.09 2.70 14.31
CA ALA A 54 9.75 4.12 14.35
C ALA A 54 8.38 4.26 13.67
N CYS A 55 7.31 4.22 14.48
CA CYS A 55 5.95 4.16 13.95
C CYS A 55 5.23 5.50 14.02
N VAL A 56 4.35 5.73 13.05
CA VAL A 56 3.24 6.68 13.20
C VAL A 56 2.01 5.94 13.69
N ASN A 57 1.13 6.64 14.40
CA ASN A 57 -0.21 6.16 14.69
C ASN A 57 -1.16 6.73 13.64
N TRP A 58 -1.87 5.87 12.92
CA TRP A 58 -2.91 6.29 11.97
C TRP A 58 -4.27 5.80 12.49
N ALA A 59 -5.13 6.76 12.86
CA ALA A 59 -6.44 6.45 13.42
C ALA A 59 -7.41 5.96 12.32
N ALA A 60 -8.05 4.82 12.58
CA ALA A 60 -9.12 4.23 11.78
C ALA A 60 -10.25 3.61 12.64
N HIS A 61 -10.18 3.79 13.96
CA HIS A 61 -11.16 3.26 14.93
C HIS A 61 -12.35 4.21 15.20
N LEU A 62 -12.36 5.39 14.57
CA LEU A 62 -13.38 6.42 14.78
C LEU A 62 -14.70 6.07 14.07
N ASP A 63 -15.74 6.85 14.33
CA ASP A 63 -17.11 6.60 13.87
C ASP A 63 -17.26 6.42 12.36
N ALA A 64 -16.38 7.04 11.56
CA ALA A 64 -16.38 6.90 10.11
C ALA A 64 -15.86 5.53 9.63
N VAL A 65 -15.18 4.76 10.50
CA VAL A 65 -14.67 3.40 10.27
C VAL A 65 -13.73 3.32 9.05
N VAL A 66 -13.08 4.43 8.72
CA VAL A 66 -12.04 4.54 7.71
C VAL A 66 -10.88 5.35 8.28
N ALA A 67 -9.67 5.14 7.74
CA ALA A 67 -8.51 5.89 8.21
C ALA A 67 -8.70 7.40 8.00
N GLU A 68 -8.28 8.18 9.00
CA GLU A 68 -8.39 9.64 8.97
C GLU A 68 -7.59 10.26 7.83
N GLY A 69 -8.07 11.41 7.33
CA GLY A 69 -7.38 12.18 6.30
C GLY A 69 -7.58 11.69 4.86
N LEU A 70 -8.26 10.56 4.63
CA LEU A 70 -8.54 10.03 3.28
C LEU A 70 -9.50 10.90 2.45
N SER A 71 -10.23 11.83 3.09
CA SER A 71 -10.97 12.86 2.37
C SER A 71 -10.07 13.99 1.84
N LYS A 72 -8.82 14.09 2.33
CA LYS A 72 -7.88 15.17 2.00
C LYS A 72 -6.76 14.72 1.06
N GLN A 73 -6.29 13.47 1.18
CA GLN A 73 -5.24 12.94 0.33
C GLN A 73 -5.44 11.45 0.01
N PRO A 74 -4.95 10.95 -1.14
CA PRO A 74 -4.95 9.52 -1.45
C PRO A 74 -4.07 8.73 -0.48
N ILE A 75 -4.43 7.48 -0.21
CA ILE A 75 -3.64 6.56 0.65
C ILE A 75 -2.16 6.58 0.24
N ASP A 76 -1.88 6.48 -1.06
CA ASP A 76 -0.52 6.46 -1.62
C ASP A 76 0.30 7.71 -1.26
N SER A 77 -0.33 8.89 -1.26
CA SER A 77 0.36 10.14 -0.92
C SER A 77 0.70 10.22 0.56
N ILE A 78 -0.22 9.80 1.42
CA ILE A 78 0.00 9.78 2.88
C ILE A 78 1.09 8.75 3.22
N SER A 79 0.98 7.52 2.69
CA SER A 79 1.97 6.46 2.92
C SER A 79 3.38 6.85 2.47
N LYS A 80 3.50 7.46 1.28
CA LYS A 80 4.79 7.99 0.79
C LYS A 80 5.36 9.07 1.70
N LYS A 81 4.51 9.93 2.26
CA LYS A 81 4.93 10.97 3.19
C LYS A 81 5.38 10.41 4.54
N ILE A 82 4.71 9.37 5.04
CA ILE A 82 5.15 8.64 6.25
C ILE A 82 6.55 8.06 6.03
N VAL A 83 6.78 7.39 4.90
CA VAL A 83 8.09 6.84 4.53
C VAL A 83 9.14 7.96 4.39
N SER A 84 8.81 9.07 3.74
CA SER A 84 9.77 10.17 3.51
C SER A 84 10.17 10.90 4.79
N MET A 85 9.35 10.84 5.85
CA MET A 85 9.69 11.32 7.18
C MET A 85 10.59 10.36 7.98
N GLY A 86 10.89 9.17 7.44
CA GLY A 86 11.78 8.18 8.07
C GLY A 86 11.09 7.18 9.00
N PHE A 87 9.75 7.15 9.02
CA PHE A 87 9.01 6.11 9.73
C PHE A 87 9.05 4.79 8.96
N ASN A 88 9.12 3.68 9.68
CA ASN A 88 9.20 2.33 9.12
C ASN A 88 8.04 1.40 9.56
N CYS A 89 7.04 1.96 10.24
CA CYS A 89 5.82 1.26 10.64
C CYS A 89 4.62 2.19 10.80
N VAL A 90 3.43 1.62 10.67
CA VAL A 90 2.15 2.27 10.98
C VAL A 90 1.44 1.43 12.04
N ARG A 91 1.11 2.04 13.17
CA ARG A 91 0.15 1.50 14.12
C ARG A 91 -1.24 1.91 13.64
N LEU A 92 -1.96 0.97 13.04
CA LEU A 92 -3.31 1.18 12.55
C LEU A 92 -4.30 0.73 13.64
N THR A 93 -5.16 1.64 14.08
CA THR A 93 -6.15 1.31 15.13
C THR A 93 -7.37 0.63 14.52
N TRP A 94 -7.83 -0.47 15.12
CA TRP A 94 -8.99 -1.22 14.65
C TRP A 94 -10.32 -0.73 15.26
N PRO A 95 -11.39 -0.52 14.46
CA PRO A 95 -12.73 -0.21 14.95
C PRO A 95 -13.45 -1.47 15.46
N LEU A 96 -13.61 -1.62 16.78
CA LEU A 96 -14.27 -2.80 17.38
C LEU A 96 -15.68 -3.08 16.83
N PHE A 97 -16.48 -2.04 16.60
CA PHE A 97 -17.83 -2.20 16.07
C PHE A 97 -17.87 -2.68 14.62
N LEU A 98 -16.78 -2.51 13.85
CA LEU A 98 -16.68 -3.10 12.52
C LEU A 98 -16.70 -4.63 12.56
N ALA A 99 -16.18 -5.23 13.63
CA ALA A 99 -16.14 -6.68 13.80
C ALA A 99 -17.38 -7.25 14.51
N THR A 100 -18.11 -6.42 15.26
CA THR A 100 -19.20 -6.88 16.15
C THR A 100 -20.60 -6.42 15.73
N ASN A 101 -20.71 -5.53 14.73
CA ASN A 101 -21.99 -5.02 14.24
C ASN A 101 -22.09 -5.17 12.71
N ASP A 102 -22.77 -6.23 12.27
CA ASP A 102 -22.94 -6.56 10.84
C ASP A 102 -23.63 -5.44 10.04
N SER A 103 -24.58 -4.73 10.65
CA SER A 103 -25.28 -3.61 10.01
C SER A 103 -24.32 -2.45 9.72
N LEU A 104 -23.45 -2.13 10.68
CA LEU A 104 -22.38 -1.16 10.48
C LEU A 104 -21.37 -1.66 9.44
N ALA A 105 -20.89 -2.89 9.59
CA ALA A 105 -19.89 -3.48 8.69
C ALA A 105 -20.33 -3.46 7.22
N ASN A 106 -21.62 -3.72 6.97
CA ASN A 106 -22.21 -3.76 5.63
C ASN A 106 -22.66 -2.38 5.09
N THR A 107 -22.66 -1.34 5.93
CA THR A 107 -22.93 0.04 5.49
C THR A 107 -21.81 0.54 4.60
N THR A 108 -22.10 1.32 3.54
CA THR A 108 -21.03 1.89 2.69
C THR A 108 -20.33 3.08 3.34
N VAL A 109 -19.07 3.35 2.96
CA VAL A 109 -18.34 4.54 3.42
C VAL A 109 -19.15 5.82 3.15
N ARG A 110 -19.71 5.96 1.94
CA ARG A 110 -20.57 7.09 1.58
C ARG A 110 -21.79 7.22 2.51
N HIS A 111 -22.47 6.12 2.81
CA HIS A 111 -23.66 6.18 3.67
C HIS A 111 -23.27 6.50 5.12
N SER A 112 -22.19 5.92 5.63
CA SER A 112 -21.62 6.27 6.93
C SER A 112 -21.34 7.78 7.03
N PHE A 113 -20.67 8.36 6.03
CA PHE A 113 -20.38 9.80 6.00
C PHE A 113 -21.65 10.65 5.99
N ARG A 114 -22.70 10.22 5.26
CA ARG A 114 -24.01 10.91 5.27
C ARG A 114 -24.65 10.85 6.66
N ASN A 115 -24.65 9.69 7.30
CA ASN A 115 -25.26 9.47 8.61
C ASN A 115 -24.56 10.28 9.71
N LEU A 116 -23.24 10.49 9.57
CA LEU A 116 -22.44 11.32 10.47
C LEU A 116 -22.47 12.82 10.13
N GLY A 117 -23.19 13.23 9.09
CA GLY A 117 -23.24 14.62 8.64
C GLY A 117 -21.95 15.12 7.96
N LEU A 118 -21.03 14.22 7.60
CA LEU A 118 -19.73 14.50 6.96
C LEU A 118 -19.86 14.70 5.44
N ILE A 119 -20.85 15.49 5.01
CA ILE A 119 -21.23 15.63 3.60
C ILE A 119 -20.08 16.19 2.75
N GLU A 120 -19.35 17.19 3.25
CA GLU A 120 -18.21 17.78 2.55
C GLU A 120 -17.06 16.79 2.34
N SER A 121 -16.88 15.86 3.29
CA SER A 121 -15.83 14.84 3.22
C SER A 121 -16.09 13.81 2.11
N ILE A 122 -17.34 13.64 1.66
CA ILE A 122 -17.69 12.69 0.59
C ILE A 122 -17.01 13.06 -0.73
N ALA A 123 -17.10 14.34 -1.12
CA ALA A 123 -16.52 14.81 -2.38
C ALA A 123 -14.99 14.66 -2.37
N GLY A 124 -14.35 15.04 -1.26
CA GLY A 124 -12.90 14.89 -1.09
C GLY A 124 -12.46 13.42 -1.06
N PHE A 125 -13.21 12.55 -0.38
CA PHE A 125 -12.88 11.13 -0.34
C PHE A 125 -13.06 10.49 -1.73
N GLN A 126 -14.13 10.81 -2.44
CA GLN A 126 -14.37 10.31 -3.79
C GLN A 126 -13.29 10.79 -4.78
N ALA A 127 -12.83 12.03 -4.67
CA ALA A 127 -11.76 12.55 -5.52
C ALA A 127 -10.40 11.85 -5.25
N ASN A 128 -10.10 11.58 -3.97
CA ASN A 128 -8.81 11.03 -3.56
C ASN A 128 -8.74 9.50 -3.60
N ASN A 129 -9.86 8.82 -3.31
CA ASN A 129 -9.94 7.37 -3.13
C ASN A 129 -11.24 6.81 -3.77
N PRO A 130 -11.46 7.00 -5.09
CA PRO A 130 -12.71 6.66 -5.77
C PRO A 130 -13.06 5.17 -5.72
N SER A 131 -12.05 4.29 -5.65
CA SER A 131 -12.24 2.84 -5.61
C SER A 131 -12.68 2.29 -4.24
N ILE A 132 -12.93 3.15 -3.25
CA ILE A 132 -13.23 2.74 -1.86
C ILE A 132 -14.54 3.35 -1.36
N ILE A 133 -14.93 4.55 -1.81
CA ILE A 133 -16.05 5.33 -1.26
C ILE A 133 -17.42 4.61 -1.28
N ASP A 134 -17.63 3.69 -2.23
CA ASP A 134 -18.90 2.97 -2.39
C ASP A 134 -18.82 1.50 -1.91
N HIS A 135 -17.70 1.09 -1.32
CA HIS A 135 -17.57 -0.21 -0.64
C HIS A 135 -18.22 -0.17 0.74
N SER A 136 -18.62 -1.35 1.25
CA SER A 136 -18.98 -1.53 2.66
C SER A 136 -17.81 -1.16 3.58
N LEU A 137 -18.07 -0.73 4.81
CA LEU A 137 -17.04 -0.34 5.77
C LEU A 137 -16.00 -1.45 5.99
N ILE A 138 -16.45 -2.71 6.09
CA ILE A 138 -15.52 -3.85 6.22
C ILE A 138 -14.64 -4.02 4.97
N SER A 139 -15.23 -3.94 3.78
CA SER A 139 -14.48 -4.08 2.52
C SER A 139 -13.55 -2.89 2.29
N ALA A 140 -13.96 -1.68 2.70
CA ALA A 140 -13.14 -0.48 2.64
C ALA A 140 -11.94 -0.56 3.57
N PHE A 141 -12.11 -1.09 4.79
CA PHE A 141 -11.03 -1.31 5.74
C PHE A 141 -9.99 -2.31 5.20
N GLN A 142 -10.45 -3.46 4.68
CA GLN A 142 -9.56 -4.46 4.06
C GLN A 142 -8.79 -3.87 2.87
N LYS A 143 -9.47 -3.13 1.99
CA LYS A 143 -8.82 -2.45 0.86
C LYS A 143 -7.81 -1.39 1.28
N PHE A 144 -8.07 -0.71 2.40
CA PHE A 144 -7.11 0.23 2.97
C PHE A 144 -5.86 -0.50 3.46
N GLU A 145 -6.00 -1.62 4.18
CA GLU A 145 -4.88 -2.46 4.62
C GLU A 145 -4.06 -2.96 3.41
N GLU A 146 -4.71 -3.60 2.42
CA GLU A 146 -4.05 -4.06 1.18
C GLU A 146 -3.36 -2.91 0.41
N GLY A 147 -3.97 -1.72 0.41
CA GLY A 147 -3.42 -0.52 -0.20
C GLY A 147 -2.19 -0.03 0.55
N LEU A 148 -2.24 -0.04 1.88
CA LEU A 148 -1.16 0.37 2.75
C LEU A 148 0.03 -0.58 2.59
N GLU A 149 -0.19 -1.90 2.69
CA GLU A 149 0.84 -2.94 2.52
C GLU A 149 1.59 -2.78 1.20
N ARG A 150 0.87 -2.75 0.08
CA ARG A 150 1.48 -2.63 -1.25
C ARG A 150 2.34 -1.37 -1.43
N LYS A 151 1.99 -0.27 -0.76
CA LYS A 151 2.65 1.04 -0.94
C LYS A 151 3.75 1.31 0.08
N MET A 152 3.75 0.54 1.15
CA MET A 152 4.73 0.58 2.23
C MET A 152 5.81 -0.47 2.05
N GLU A 153 6.28 -0.68 0.81
CA GLU A 153 7.35 -1.63 0.49
C GLU A 153 8.65 -1.43 1.31
N LYS A 154 8.86 -0.22 1.86
CA LYS A 154 9.97 0.11 2.80
C LYS A 154 9.55 0.22 4.28
N VAL A 155 8.26 0.23 4.57
CA VAL A 155 7.71 0.28 5.93
C VAL A 155 7.28 -1.15 6.29
N LYS A 156 8.19 -1.83 6.99
CA LYS A 156 8.17 -3.29 7.21
C LYS A 156 7.03 -3.80 8.10
N GLN A 157 6.24 -2.93 8.74
CA GLN A 157 5.24 -3.34 9.72
C GLN A 157 3.96 -2.50 9.66
N ILE A 158 2.84 -3.14 9.31
CA ILE A 158 1.52 -2.70 9.79
C ILE A 158 1.29 -3.47 11.09
N VAL A 159 1.19 -2.75 12.20
CA VAL A 159 0.77 -3.35 13.47
C VAL A 159 -0.72 -3.08 13.59
N THR A 160 -1.53 -3.99 13.07
CA THR A 160 -2.94 -4.09 13.41
C THR A 160 -3.05 -4.79 14.76
N LEU A 161 -3.75 -4.14 15.69
CA LEU A 161 -4.05 -4.75 16.98
C LEU A 161 -5.23 -5.70 16.79
N GLU A 162 -4.99 -6.97 17.09
CA GLU A 162 -5.94 -8.09 17.20
C GLU A 162 -6.47 -8.70 15.89
N HIS A 163 -5.76 -9.74 15.41
CA HIS A 163 -6.43 -10.98 15.04
C HIS A 163 -6.35 -11.92 16.25
N LYS A 164 -7.42 -11.97 17.02
CA LYS A 164 -7.66 -13.02 18.01
C LYS A 164 -9.04 -13.61 17.76
#